data_AF-W6YU31-F1
#
_entry.id   AF-W6YU31-F1
#
_cell.length_a   1.000
_cell.length_b   1.000
_cell.length_c   1.000
_cell.angle_alpha   90.00
_cell.angle_beta   90.00
_cell.angle_gamma   90.00
#
_symmetry.space_group_name_H-M   'P 1'
#
loop_
_entity.id
_entity.type
_entity.pdbx_description
1 polymer ?
#
loop_
_entity_poly.entity_id
_entity_poly.type
_entity_poly.pdbx_seq_one_letter_code
_entity_poly.pdbx_strand_id
1 'polypeptide(L)'
;MHLPTPISTLLLLATSTLAYDSISFTTWNCTDCSPVPGTFCSVNTRSQLPPNLCIPMWNGSTYIRTFDATIPSCQVNLYLEDDCTGAAEVHRENGGRCETKGPTNSFQITC
;
A
#
# COMPACT_ATOMS: atom_id res chain seq x y z
N MET A 1 5.62 -42.78 -42.17
CA MET A 1 4.50 -42.01 -41.56
C MET A 1 5.15 -40.97 -40.65
N HIS A 2 5.10 -39.69 -41.03
CA HIS A 2 5.67 -38.58 -40.24
C HIS A 2 4.57 -38.03 -39.31
N LEU A 3 4.77 -38.10 -37.99
CA LEU A 3 3.89 -37.45 -37.01
C LEU A 3 4.38 -36.01 -36.78
N PRO A 4 3.52 -34.99 -36.91
CA PRO A 4 3.86 -33.63 -36.55
C PRO A 4 3.80 -33.49 -35.02
N THR A 5 4.91 -33.07 -34.41
CA THR A 5 4.92 -32.64 -33.01
C THR A 5 4.19 -31.30 -32.88
N PRO A 6 3.17 -31.18 -32.01
CA PRO A 6 2.52 -29.90 -31.78
C PRO A 6 3.47 -28.98 -31.00
N ILE A 7 3.73 -27.80 -31.56
CA ILE A 7 4.39 -26.69 -30.88
C ILE A 7 3.44 -26.23 -29.79
N SER A 8 3.67 -26.70 -28.57
CA SER A 8 2.94 -26.27 -27.39
C SER A 8 3.36 -24.83 -27.11
N THR A 9 2.53 -23.87 -27.52
CA THR A 9 2.68 -22.45 -27.18
C THR A 9 2.57 -22.31 -25.67
N LEU A 10 3.71 -22.12 -25.02
CA LEU A 10 3.79 -21.67 -23.62
C LEU A 10 3.20 -20.24 -23.59
N LEU A 11 1.93 -20.10 -23.23
CA LEU A 11 1.41 -18.82 -22.77
C LEU A 11 2.09 -18.54 -21.42
N LEU A 12 3.17 -17.77 -21.44
CA LEU A 12 3.63 -17.09 -20.23
C LEU A 12 2.54 -16.07 -19.87
N LEU A 13 1.66 -16.43 -18.95
CA LEU A 13 0.97 -15.44 -18.15
C LEU A 13 2.05 -14.71 -17.36
N ALA A 14 2.53 -13.59 -17.92
CA ALA A 14 3.26 -12.60 -17.15
C ALA A 14 2.27 -12.08 -16.11
N THR A 15 2.21 -12.72 -14.95
CA THR A 15 1.68 -12.11 -13.74
C THR A 15 2.61 -10.94 -13.47
N SER A 16 2.24 -9.76 -13.95
CA SER A 16 2.86 -8.52 -13.49
C SER A 16 2.57 -8.44 -12.01
N THR A 17 3.49 -8.95 -11.21
CA THR A 17 3.61 -8.64 -9.80
C THR A 17 3.94 -7.16 -9.76
N LEU A 18 2.91 -6.33 -9.85
CA LEU A 18 3.00 -4.95 -9.42
C LEU A 18 3.42 -5.08 -7.95
N ALA A 19 4.69 -4.86 -7.64
CA ALA A 19 5.05 -4.63 -6.25
C ALA A 19 4.20 -3.44 -5.81
N TYR A 20 3.62 -3.50 -4.62
CA TYR A 20 2.70 -2.46 -4.17
C TYR A 20 3.33 -1.71 -3.01
N ASP A 21 3.08 -0.41 -2.95
CA ASP A 21 3.52 0.44 -1.87
C ASP A 21 3.11 -0.19 -0.52
N SER A 22 4.09 -0.30 0.37
CA SER A 22 3.85 -0.72 1.73
C SER A 22 3.50 0.50 2.58
N ILE A 23 2.57 0.32 3.51
CA ILE A 23 2.06 1.42 4.34
C ILE A 23 2.18 1.03 5.81
N SER A 24 2.70 1.95 6.62
CA SER A 24 2.72 1.85 8.08
C SER A 24 1.92 3.01 8.67
N PHE A 25 1.04 2.70 9.60
CA PHE A 25 0.31 3.68 10.39
C PHE A 25 0.81 3.63 11.83
N THR A 26 1.05 4.80 12.41
CA THR A 26 1.64 4.89 13.74
C THR A 26 1.08 6.06 14.53
N THR A 27 1.16 5.96 15.85
CA THR A 27 0.78 7.00 16.81
C THR A 27 1.97 7.91 17.18
N TRP A 28 3.18 7.54 16.76
CA TRP A 28 4.43 8.23 17.08
C TRP A 28 4.97 9.07 15.93
N ASN A 29 5.46 10.26 16.25
CA ASN A 29 6.20 11.10 15.32
C ASN A 29 7.58 10.48 15.06
N CYS A 30 7.72 9.77 13.96
CA CYS A 30 8.94 9.08 13.61
C CYS A 30 9.65 9.76 12.45
N THR A 31 10.82 10.33 12.70
CA THR A 31 11.66 10.92 11.64
C THR A 31 12.15 9.85 10.67
N ASP A 32 12.40 8.63 11.17
CA ASP A 32 12.78 7.43 10.41
C ASP A 32 12.01 6.23 10.95
N CYS A 33 10.92 5.89 10.28
CA CYS A 33 10.12 4.71 10.60
C CYS A 33 10.88 3.49 10.08
N SER A 34 11.39 2.61 10.96
CA SER A 34 11.93 1.34 10.51
C SER A 34 10.79 0.36 10.21
N PRO A 35 10.76 -0.29 9.04
CA PRO A 35 9.73 -1.27 8.68
C PRO A 35 9.89 -2.60 9.45
N VAL A 36 10.90 -2.72 10.32
CA VAL A 36 11.12 -3.91 11.14
C VAL A 36 10.00 -4.02 12.18
N PRO A 37 9.20 -5.11 12.17
CA PRO A 37 8.16 -5.33 13.18
C PRO A 37 8.76 -5.27 14.60
N GLY A 38 8.14 -4.51 15.50
CA GLY A 38 8.62 -4.32 16.87
C GLY A 38 9.68 -3.23 17.07
N THR A 39 10.08 -2.52 16.02
CA THR A 39 10.82 -1.26 16.17
C THR A 39 9.85 -0.09 16.37
N PHE A 40 10.33 0.95 17.06
CA PHE A 40 9.61 2.05 17.72
C PHE A 40 8.54 2.81 16.90
N CYS A 41 8.38 2.52 15.62
CA CYS A 41 7.57 3.30 14.70
C CYS A 41 6.56 2.49 13.88
N SER A 42 6.64 1.16 13.87
CA SER A 42 5.67 0.32 13.16
C SER A 42 4.75 -0.36 14.16
N VAL A 43 3.62 0.31 14.46
CA VAL A 43 2.55 -0.30 15.25
C VAL A 43 1.76 -1.23 14.35
N ASN A 44 1.31 -0.72 13.21
CA ASN A 44 0.47 -1.44 12.27
C ASN A 44 0.95 -1.24 10.84
N THR A 45 1.57 -2.29 10.28
CA THR A 45 2.11 -2.28 8.92
C THR A 45 1.34 -3.24 8.04
N ARG A 46 0.95 -2.78 6.85
CA ARG A 46 0.43 -3.62 5.78
C ARG A 46 1.31 -3.42 4.55
N SER A 47 1.84 -4.52 4.04
CA SER A 47 2.66 -4.55 2.84
C SER A 47 1.90 -5.20 1.70
N GLN A 48 2.26 -4.86 0.46
CA GLN A 48 1.72 -5.50 -0.75
C GLN A 48 0.19 -5.40 -0.88
N LEU A 49 -0.39 -4.26 -0.49
CA LEU A 49 -1.83 -4.08 -0.53
C LEU A 49 -2.31 -3.90 -1.99
N PRO A 50 -3.33 -4.65 -2.42
CA PRO A 50 -3.85 -4.50 -3.76
C PRO A 50 -4.53 -3.14 -3.94
N PRO A 51 -4.43 -2.52 -5.13
CA PRO A 51 -5.10 -1.27 -5.41
C PRO A 51 -6.62 -1.46 -5.39
N ASN A 52 -7.30 -0.36 -5.11
CA ASN A 52 -8.75 -0.23 -5.09
C ASN A 52 -9.47 -1.07 -4.04
N LEU A 53 -8.76 -1.70 -3.11
CA LEU A 53 -9.36 -2.34 -1.94
C LEU A 53 -9.60 -1.30 -0.84
N CYS A 54 -10.85 -1.16 -0.39
CA CYS A 54 -11.16 -0.36 0.78
C CYS A 54 -10.86 -1.14 2.06
N ILE A 55 -10.05 -0.57 2.94
CA ILE A 55 -9.54 -1.22 4.13
C ILE A 55 -9.89 -0.37 5.35
N PRO A 56 -10.50 -0.97 6.41
CA PRO A 56 -10.72 -0.28 7.66
C PRO A 56 -9.40 0.21 8.28
N MET A 57 -9.42 1.46 8.74
CA MET A 57 -8.30 2.09 9.41
C MET A 57 -8.13 1.52 10.81
N TRP A 58 -6.89 1.54 11.31
CA TRP A 58 -6.64 1.28 12.72
C TRP A 58 -6.94 2.52 13.56
N ASN A 59 -7.71 2.31 14.63
CA ASN A 59 -8.02 3.37 15.58
C ASN A 59 -6.76 4.01 16.18
N GLY A 60 -6.77 5.34 16.26
CA GLY A 60 -5.80 6.12 17.01
C GLY A 60 -4.50 6.48 16.29
N SER A 61 -4.28 6.04 15.05
CA SER A 61 -3.10 6.45 14.27
C SER A 61 -3.12 7.95 13.92
N THR A 62 -1.97 8.62 14.03
CA THR A 62 -1.80 10.07 13.78
C THR A 62 -0.76 10.36 12.69
N TYR A 63 0.05 9.37 12.34
CA TYR A 63 1.04 9.44 11.28
C TYR A 63 0.86 8.28 10.29
N ILE A 64 1.24 8.54 9.05
CA ILE A 64 1.33 7.59 7.96
C ILE A 64 2.74 7.60 7.39
N ARG A 65 3.21 6.45 6.94
CA ARG A 65 4.39 6.31 6.10
C ARG A 65 4.11 5.33 4.98
N THR A 66 4.42 5.75 3.78
CA THR A 66 4.51 4.94 2.57
C THR A 66 5.97 4.59 2.30
N PHE A 67 6.27 3.34 1.99
CA PHE A 67 7.62 2.84 1.72
C PHE A 67 7.55 1.65 0.75
N ASP A 68 8.72 1.20 0.27
CA ASP A 68 8.82 0.12 -0.74
C ASP A 68 7.94 0.39 -1.98
N ALA A 69 7.81 1.65 -2.39
CA ALA A 69 6.96 1.99 -3.50
C ALA A 69 7.52 1.50 -4.83
N THR A 70 6.61 1.05 -5.70
CA THR A 70 6.94 0.86 -7.11
C THR A 70 7.01 2.19 -7.85
N ILE A 71 7.60 2.18 -9.05
CA ILE A 71 7.61 3.34 -9.94
C ILE A 71 6.65 3.04 -11.11
N PRO A 72 5.56 3.80 -11.30
CA PRO A 72 5.11 4.92 -10.46
C PRO A 72 4.53 4.46 -9.11
N SER A 73 4.69 5.29 -8.07
CA SER A 73 4.15 5.04 -6.73
C SER A 73 2.64 5.24 -6.77
N CYS A 74 1.92 4.40 -6.05
CA CYS A 74 0.49 4.54 -5.85
C CYS A 74 0.22 5.60 -4.78
N GLN A 75 -0.94 6.24 -4.84
CA GLN A 75 -1.36 7.14 -3.77
C GLN A 75 -2.22 6.39 -2.74
N VAL A 76 -2.09 6.80 -1.48
CA VAL A 76 -2.95 6.34 -0.38
C VAL A 76 -4.01 7.39 -0.13
N ASN A 77 -5.27 7.02 -0.31
CA ASN A 77 -6.43 7.86 -0.05
C ASN A 77 -7.01 7.48 1.30
N LEU A 78 -7.11 8.44 2.22
CA LEU A 78 -7.68 8.26 3.55
C LEU A 78 -9.07 8.90 3.59
N TYR A 79 -10.05 8.19 4.13
CA TYR A 79 -11.44 8.62 4.16
C TYR A 79 -11.96 8.71 5.58
N LEU A 80 -12.87 9.66 5.82
CA LEU A 80 -13.65 9.75 7.05
C LEU A 80 -14.76 8.71 7.12
N GLU A 81 -15.23 8.21 5.98
CA GLU A 81 -16.22 7.13 5.92
C GLU A 81 -15.55 5.76 5.98
N ASP A 82 -16.30 4.71 6.35
CA ASP A 82 -15.80 3.33 6.47
C ASP A 82 -15.73 2.58 5.11
N ASP A 83 -16.34 3.13 4.06
CA ASP A 83 -16.53 2.50 2.75
C ASP A 83 -15.69 3.14 1.64
N CYS A 84 -14.70 3.97 2.00
CA CYS A 84 -13.84 4.71 1.10
C CYS A 84 -14.59 5.63 0.13
N THR A 85 -15.72 6.20 0.56
CA THR A 85 -16.46 7.21 -0.17
C THR A 85 -16.19 8.62 0.38
N GLY A 86 -16.51 9.64 -0.43
CA GLY A 86 -16.36 11.04 -0.06
C GLY A 86 -14.98 11.63 -0.36
N ALA A 87 -14.66 12.73 0.32
CA ALA A 87 -13.40 13.44 0.12
C ALA A 87 -12.24 12.67 0.76
N ALA A 88 -11.16 12.48 -0.01
CA ALA A 88 -9.97 11.80 0.42
C ALA A 88 -8.86 12.77 0.83
N GLU A 89 -8.19 12.48 1.95
CA GLU A 89 -6.86 13.00 2.25
C GLU A 89 -5.83 12.11 1.55
N VAL A 90 -4.96 12.70 0.72
CA VAL A 90 -4.08 11.95 -0.18
C VAL A 90 -2.63 12.00 0.30
N HIS A 91 -2.01 10.83 0.42
CA HIS A 91 -0.59 10.64 0.74
C HIS A 91 0.11 9.86 -0.37
N ARG A 92 1.39 10.14 -0.61
CA ARG A 92 2.20 9.48 -1.65
C ARG A 92 3.57 9.14 -1.09
N GLU A 93 4.30 8.25 -1.77
CA GLU A 93 5.69 7.99 -1.39
C GLU A 93 6.51 9.29 -1.34
N ASN A 94 7.19 9.48 -0.20
CA ASN A 94 7.94 10.68 0.14
C ASN A 94 9.31 10.32 0.75
N GLY A 95 10.04 9.45 0.08
CA GLY A 95 11.34 8.93 0.55
C GLY A 95 11.26 8.21 1.90
N GLY A 96 10.16 7.50 2.17
CA GLY A 96 9.93 6.81 3.43
C GLY A 96 9.82 7.72 4.66
N ARG A 97 9.45 8.99 4.51
CA ARG A 97 9.21 9.90 5.65
C ARG A 97 7.83 9.65 6.28
N CYS A 98 7.70 9.92 7.58
CA CYS A 98 6.39 9.98 8.21
C CYS A 98 5.72 11.33 7.97
N GLU A 99 4.43 11.28 7.69
CA GLU A 99 3.57 12.43 7.47
C GLU A 99 2.46 12.41 8.52
N THR A 100 2.09 13.58 9.05
CA THR A 100 0.89 13.70 9.88
C THR A 100 -0.33 13.44 9.02
N LYS A 101 -1.29 12.68 9.54
CA LYS A 101 -2.59 12.49 8.89
C LYS A 101 -3.74 12.99 9.75
N GLY A 102 -4.86 13.30 9.11
CA GLY A 102 -6.11 13.58 9.78
C GLY A 102 -6.77 12.36 10.43
N PRO A 103 -7.94 12.56 11.07
CA PRO A 103 -8.83 11.46 11.43
C PRO A 103 -9.30 10.73 10.17
N THR A 104 -9.41 9.40 10.24
CA THR A 104 -9.81 8.56 9.11
C THR A 104 -10.30 7.21 9.65
N ASN A 105 -11.31 6.67 8.97
CA ASN A 105 -11.96 5.41 9.30
C ASN A 105 -11.65 4.31 8.27
N SER A 106 -11.33 4.67 7.02
CA SER A 106 -10.88 3.72 6.01
C SER A 106 -9.81 4.31 5.09
N PHE A 107 -9.12 3.44 4.36
CA PHE A 107 -8.17 3.85 3.33
C PHE A 107 -8.20 2.93 2.12
N GLN A 108 -7.77 3.48 0.98
CA GLN A 108 -7.65 2.78 -0.30
C GLN A 108 -6.34 3.19 -0.98
N ILE A 109 -5.67 2.24 -1.63
CA ILE A 109 -4.53 2.53 -2.51
C ILE A 109 -5.03 2.69 -3.94
N THR A 110 -4.60 3.74 -4.64
CA THR A 110 -4.92 3.95 -6.05
C THR A 110 -3.65 4.11 -6.88
N CYS A 111 -3.56 3.28 -7.92
CA CYS A 111 -2.65 3.32 -9.05
C CYS A 111 -3.52 3.27 -10.31
#